data_AF-A0A098Y307-F1
#
_entry.id   AF-A0A098Y307-F1
#
_cell.length_a   1.000
_cell.length_b   1.000
_cell.length_c   1.000
_cell.angle_alpha   90.00
_cell.angle_beta   90.00
_cell.angle_gamma   90.00
#
_symmetry.space_group_name_H-M   'P 1'
#
loop_
_entity.id
_entity.type
_entity.pdbx_description
1 polymer ?
#
loop_
_entity_poly.entity_id
_entity_poly.type
_entity_poly.pdbx_seq_one_letter_code
_entity_poly.pdbx_strand_id
1 'polypeptide(L)'
;MPGPTEWGGSVGVGPWVGPWPTDPRYDRELLAEGDRRNVVDRYRYWRLEAVVADLDRRRHPFHVAIENFEHDLNIGTVVRTANAFLAAEVHVIGRRRWNRRGAMVTDRYQHLRHHPEVTGLLEFAAAEDLTVVAVDNGPGAVPLETVSLPRRCVLLFGQEGPGLTPAARDGAALTVSIAQFGSTRSLNAGVAAGIAMHAWVREHADLSPAREGG
;
A
#
# COMPACT_ATOMS: atom_id res chain seq x y z
N MET A 1 -10.41 18.45 -7.39
CA MET A 1 -9.06 17.86 -7.35
C MET A 1 -8.88 17.25 -5.97
N PRO A 2 -8.50 15.98 -5.82
CA PRO A 2 -8.23 15.39 -4.51
C PRO A 2 -6.88 15.86 -3.98
N GLY A 3 -6.83 16.29 -2.72
CA GLY A 3 -5.61 16.63 -1.99
C GLY A 3 -5.36 15.70 -0.81
N PRO A 4 -4.33 15.96 0.02
CA PRO A 4 -4.00 15.14 1.19
C PRO A 4 -5.16 15.01 2.18
N THR A 5 -5.24 13.86 2.86
CA THR A 5 -6.27 13.56 3.85
C THR A 5 -6.14 14.45 5.10
N GLU A 6 -7.25 15.03 5.56
CA GLU A 6 -7.36 15.70 6.86
C GLU A 6 -7.70 14.71 8.00
N TRP A 7 -7.14 14.94 9.19
CA TRP A 7 -7.32 14.08 10.37
C TRP A 7 -8.09 14.84 11.47
N GLY A 8 -9.30 14.38 11.82
CA GLY A 8 -10.10 14.87 12.95
C GLY A 8 -9.80 14.15 14.28
N GLY A 9 -10.13 14.80 15.41
CA GLY A 9 -9.72 14.41 16.77
C GLY A 9 -10.73 13.57 17.56
N SER A 10 -10.97 12.31 17.16
CA SER A 10 -11.29 11.16 18.03
C SER A 10 -11.43 9.91 17.17
N VAL A 11 -11.03 8.73 17.67
CA VAL A 11 -11.18 7.49 16.88
C VAL A 11 -12.64 7.07 16.87
N GLY A 12 -13.32 7.41 15.78
CA GLY A 12 -14.70 7.02 15.55
C GLY A 12 -15.72 8.11 15.86
N VAL A 13 -16.96 7.82 15.51
CA VAL A 13 -18.12 8.71 15.68
C VAL A 13 -19.28 7.92 16.29
N GLY A 14 -20.12 8.60 17.07
CA GLY A 14 -21.34 8.00 17.62
C GLY A 14 -22.41 7.77 16.54
N PRO A 15 -23.62 7.31 16.95
CA PRO A 15 -24.78 7.23 16.09
C PRO A 15 -25.03 8.52 15.30
N TRP A 16 -25.58 8.38 14.10
CA TRP A 16 -25.97 9.50 13.26
C TRP A 16 -27.03 10.36 13.95
N VAL A 17 -26.81 11.67 13.99
CA VAL A 17 -27.74 12.63 14.58
C VAL A 17 -28.51 13.33 13.46
N GLY A 18 -29.84 13.25 13.52
CA GLY A 18 -30.74 13.87 12.55
C GLY A 18 -31.33 12.89 11.53
N PRO A 19 -31.93 13.40 10.44
CA PRO A 19 -32.52 12.56 9.39
C PRO A 19 -31.47 11.65 8.76
N TRP A 20 -31.78 10.37 8.62
CA TRP A 20 -30.85 9.42 8.02
C TRP A 20 -30.66 9.69 6.53
N PRO A 21 -29.41 9.63 6.02
CA PRO A 21 -29.16 9.76 4.59
C PRO A 21 -29.80 8.61 3.82
N THR A 22 -30.30 8.92 2.64
CA THR A 22 -30.94 7.95 1.72
C THR A 22 -29.97 7.36 0.69
N ASP A 23 -28.75 7.90 0.60
CA ASP A 23 -27.73 7.44 -0.34
C ASP A 23 -27.31 5.99 0.00
N PRO A 24 -27.30 5.08 -1.01
CA PRO A 24 -27.02 3.66 -0.79
C PRO A 24 -25.60 3.36 -0.31
N ARG A 25 -24.67 4.33 -0.39
CA ARG A 25 -23.31 4.20 0.15
C ARG A 25 -23.29 4.09 1.67
N TYR A 26 -24.32 4.58 2.35
CA TYR A 26 -24.39 4.52 3.81
C TYR A 26 -24.85 3.14 4.29
N ASP A 27 -24.23 2.71 5.39
CA ASP A 27 -24.56 1.49 6.11
C ASP A 27 -25.52 1.82 7.25
N ARG A 28 -26.67 1.11 7.30
CA ARG A 28 -27.72 1.39 8.29
C ARG A 28 -27.31 1.02 9.71
N GLU A 29 -26.49 0.00 9.89
CA GLU A 29 -26.01 -0.41 11.22
C GLU A 29 -25.00 0.61 11.75
N LEU A 30 -24.08 1.08 10.90
CA LEU A 30 -23.14 2.12 11.29
C LEU A 30 -23.84 3.45 11.61
N LEU A 31 -24.88 3.81 10.86
CA LEU A 31 -25.69 4.98 11.17
C LEU A 31 -26.40 4.85 12.53
N ALA A 32 -26.89 3.67 12.88
CA ALA A 32 -27.61 3.42 14.13
C ALA A 32 -26.69 3.37 15.35
N GLU A 33 -25.55 2.70 15.24
CA GLU A 33 -24.70 2.34 16.39
C GLU A 33 -23.43 3.20 16.50
N GLY A 34 -23.14 3.97 15.45
CA GLY A 34 -21.89 4.69 15.29
C GLY A 34 -20.83 3.90 14.55
N ASP A 35 -19.78 4.61 14.14
CA ASP A 35 -18.69 4.05 13.33
C ASP A 35 -17.35 4.22 14.04
N ARG A 36 -16.84 3.11 14.60
CA ARG A 36 -15.54 3.04 15.30
C ARG A 36 -14.40 2.51 14.44
N ARG A 37 -14.62 2.29 13.14
CA ARG A 37 -13.58 1.75 12.24
C ARG A 37 -12.41 2.72 12.11
N ASN A 38 -11.23 2.24 11.79
CA ASN A 38 -10.08 3.11 11.55
C ASN A 38 -10.09 3.64 10.10
N VAL A 39 -11.08 4.46 9.78
CA VAL A 39 -11.23 5.15 8.48
C VAL A 39 -11.24 6.66 8.69
N VAL A 40 -10.83 7.40 7.66
CA VAL A 40 -10.85 8.87 7.69
C VAL A 40 -12.30 9.39 7.68
N ASP A 41 -12.51 10.61 8.17
CA ASP A 41 -13.86 11.08 8.52
C ASP A 41 -14.84 11.12 7.34
N ARG A 42 -14.33 11.36 6.13
CA ARG A 42 -15.13 11.31 4.89
C ARG A 42 -15.84 9.96 4.67
N TYR A 43 -15.27 8.84 5.14
CA TYR A 43 -15.84 7.50 4.94
C TYR A 43 -16.66 7.00 6.12
N ARG A 44 -16.90 7.84 7.14
CA ARG A 44 -17.73 7.45 8.26
C ARG A 44 -19.10 7.04 7.78
N TYR A 45 -19.59 5.94 8.35
CA TYR A 45 -20.86 5.32 8.04
C TYR A 45 -20.98 4.73 6.63
N TRP A 46 -19.95 4.86 5.78
CA TRP A 46 -20.00 4.25 4.44
C TRP A 46 -19.80 2.74 4.53
N ARG A 47 -20.52 2.01 3.70
CA ARG A 47 -20.30 0.60 3.44
C ARG A 47 -18.88 0.39 2.93
N LEU A 48 -18.28 -0.74 3.28
CA LEU A 48 -16.93 -1.09 2.87
C LEU A 48 -16.78 -1.00 1.35
N GLU A 49 -17.74 -1.53 0.59
CA GLU A 49 -17.72 -1.56 -0.87
C GLU A 49 -17.78 -0.15 -1.47
N ALA A 50 -18.51 0.76 -0.82
CA ALA A 50 -18.58 2.16 -1.22
C ALA A 50 -17.24 2.88 -0.99
N VAL A 51 -16.55 2.56 0.11
CA VAL A 51 -15.20 3.06 0.36
C VAL A 51 -14.23 2.53 -0.69
N VAL A 52 -14.21 1.22 -0.95
CA VAL A 52 -13.34 0.62 -1.98
C VAL A 52 -13.59 1.24 -3.35
N ALA A 53 -14.86 1.37 -3.77
CA ALA A 53 -15.21 1.98 -5.05
C ALA A 53 -14.73 3.44 -5.18
N ASP A 54 -14.79 4.23 -4.10
CA ASP A 54 -14.29 5.61 -4.11
C ASP A 54 -12.75 5.69 -4.13
N LEU A 55 -12.07 4.75 -3.44
CA LEU A 55 -10.61 4.61 -3.48
C LEU A 55 -10.12 4.21 -4.88
N ASP A 56 -10.78 3.24 -5.52
CA ASP A 56 -10.42 2.69 -6.84
C ASP A 56 -10.40 3.75 -7.94
N ARG A 57 -11.23 4.79 -7.81
CA ARG A 57 -11.25 5.93 -8.74
C ARG A 57 -9.97 6.79 -8.71
N ARG A 58 -9.12 6.61 -7.70
CA ARG A 58 -8.02 7.52 -7.37
C ARG A 58 -6.71 6.81 -7.10
N ARG A 59 -6.67 5.47 -7.13
CA ARG A 59 -5.46 4.71 -6.85
C ARG A 59 -4.32 5.14 -7.74
N HIS A 60 -3.15 5.21 -7.13
CA HIS A 60 -1.92 5.45 -7.84
C HIS A 60 -1.53 4.21 -8.65
N PRO A 61 -0.91 4.38 -9.82
CA PRO A 61 -0.60 3.26 -10.72
C PRO A 61 0.61 2.43 -10.29
N PHE A 62 1.12 2.61 -9.07
CA PHE A 62 2.15 1.74 -8.52
C PHE A 62 1.53 0.62 -7.68
N HIS A 63 2.20 -0.51 -7.71
CA HIS A 63 1.89 -1.73 -6.99
C HIS A 63 2.99 -2.01 -5.98
N VAL A 64 2.70 -2.87 -5.00
CA VAL A 64 3.67 -3.33 -4.01
C VAL A 64 3.68 -4.84 -4.00
N ALA A 65 4.85 -5.47 -3.96
CA ALA A 65 4.99 -6.91 -3.86
C ALA A 65 5.92 -7.30 -2.73
N ILE A 66 5.58 -8.36 -1.98
CA ILE A 66 6.42 -8.88 -0.89
C ILE A 66 6.49 -10.41 -0.91
N GLU A 67 7.70 -10.94 -0.79
CA GLU A 67 7.94 -12.38 -0.65
C GLU A 67 7.58 -12.90 0.76
N ASN A 68 6.92 -14.05 0.83
CA ASN A 68 6.43 -14.67 2.08
C ASN A 68 6.76 -16.17 2.13
N PHE A 69 8.03 -16.53 2.24
CA PHE A 69 8.44 -17.94 2.29
C PHE A 69 8.59 -18.48 3.72
N GLU A 70 8.98 -17.64 4.68
CA GLU A 70 9.17 -18.03 6.10
C GLU A 70 8.19 -17.39 7.08
N HIS A 71 7.01 -16.96 6.61
CA HIS A 71 5.96 -16.32 7.42
C HIS A 71 6.37 -14.92 7.93
N ASP A 72 6.44 -13.97 7.01
CA ASP A 72 6.92 -12.62 7.29
C ASP A 72 5.90 -11.79 8.10
N LEU A 73 6.38 -11.17 9.19
CA LEU A 73 5.57 -10.37 10.10
C LEU A 73 5.23 -8.96 9.55
N ASN A 74 5.94 -8.52 8.52
CA ASN A 74 5.84 -7.17 7.95
C ASN A 74 4.72 -7.03 6.91
N ILE A 75 4.18 -8.12 6.38
CA ILE A 75 3.17 -8.07 5.31
C ILE A 75 1.96 -7.23 5.71
N GLY A 76 1.50 -7.34 6.97
CA GLY A 76 0.43 -6.47 7.46
C GLY A 76 0.79 -4.99 7.47
N THR A 77 2.00 -4.65 7.88
CA THR A 77 2.51 -3.27 7.84
C THR A 77 2.59 -2.77 6.41
N VAL A 78 3.10 -3.59 5.46
CA VAL A 78 3.16 -3.25 4.04
C VAL A 78 1.76 -3.00 3.46
N VAL A 79 0.80 -3.87 3.73
CA VAL A 79 -0.60 -3.71 3.27
C VAL A 79 -1.23 -2.43 3.81
N ARG A 80 -1.03 -2.13 5.10
CA ARG A 80 -1.52 -0.89 5.71
C ARG A 80 -0.92 0.34 5.05
N THR A 81 0.40 0.35 4.85
CA THR A 81 1.12 1.46 4.24
C THR A 81 0.74 1.64 2.77
N ALA A 82 0.56 0.54 2.02
CA ALA A 82 0.09 0.57 0.64
C ALA A 82 -1.31 1.16 0.52
N ASN A 83 -2.22 0.86 1.44
CA ASN A 83 -3.53 1.52 1.48
C ASN A 83 -3.41 3.01 1.81
N ALA A 84 -2.56 3.38 2.77
CA ALA A 84 -2.35 4.78 3.17
C ALA A 84 -1.79 5.63 2.01
N PHE A 85 -0.86 5.08 1.21
CA PHE A 85 -0.35 5.71 0.00
C PHE A 85 -1.17 5.38 -1.26
N LEU A 86 -2.33 4.76 -1.10
CA LEU A 86 -3.29 4.50 -2.17
C LEU A 86 -2.71 3.74 -3.38
N ALA A 87 -1.82 2.76 -3.11
CA ALA A 87 -1.31 1.83 -4.12
C ALA A 87 -2.45 1.09 -4.82
N ALA A 88 -2.23 0.72 -6.09
CA ALA A 88 -3.18 -0.01 -6.92
C ALA A 88 -3.54 -1.38 -6.33
N GLU A 89 -2.53 -2.20 -6.06
CA GLU A 89 -2.69 -3.56 -5.54
C GLU A 89 -1.44 -3.99 -4.76
N VAL A 90 -1.63 -4.86 -3.76
CA VAL A 90 -0.53 -5.52 -3.04
C VAL A 90 -0.46 -6.99 -3.43
N HIS A 91 0.74 -7.44 -3.78
CA HIS A 91 1.03 -8.78 -4.21
C HIS A 91 1.80 -9.54 -3.11
N VAL A 92 1.29 -10.70 -2.71
CA VAL A 92 1.98 -11.58 -1.76
C VAL A 92 2.47 -12.81 -2.52
N ILE A 93 3.79 -13.04 -2.49
CA ILE A 93 4.45 -14.12 -3.22
C ILE A 93 4.79 -15.26 -2.25
N GLY A 94 4.64 -16.52 -2.66
CA GLY A 94 4.95 -17.67 -1.81
C GLY A 94 3.73 -18.10 -0.99
N ARG A 95 3.84 -18.12 0.34
CA ARG A 95 2.75 -18.59 1.21
C ARG A 95 1.54 -17.66 1.12
N ARG A 96 0.36 -18.25 0.86
CA ARG A 96 -0.91 -17.51 0.80
C ARG A 96 -1.37 -16.92 2.14
N ARG A 97 -1.01 -17.57 3.26
CA ARG A 97 -1.35 -17.10 4.61
C ARG A 97 -0.22 -16.25 5.18
N TRP A 98 -0.59 -15.11 5.72
CA TRP A 98 0.32 -14.12 6.30
C TRP A 98 -0.32 -13.46 7.53
N ASN A 99 0.51 -12.82 8.36
CA ASN A 99 0.06 -12.19 9.61
C ASN A 99 -0.66 -10.86 9.34
N ARG A 100 -1.99 -10.85 9.53
CA ARG A 100 -2.84 -9.67 9.31
C ARG A 100 -2.82 -8.64 10.43
N ARG A 101 -2.19 -8.93 11.57
CA ARG A 101 -2.23 -8.05 12.75
C ARG A 101 -1.72 -6.64 12.43
N GLY A 102 -0.63 -6.52 11.67
CA GLY A 102 -0.08 -5.23 11.27
C GLY A 102 -0.97 -4.42 10.32
N ALA A 103 -1.91 -5.08 9.62
CA ALA A 103 -2.81 -4.42 8.67
C ALA A 103 -3.88 -3.57 9.37
N MET A 104 -4.18 -3.84 10.64
CA MET A 104 -5.22 -3.12 11.39
C MET A 104 -6.57 -3.07 10.65
N VAL A 105 -6.98 -4.19 10.04
CA VAL A 105 -8.23 -4.34 9.23
C VAL A 105 -8.21 -3.56 7.90
N THR A 106 -7.13 -2.84 7.61
CA THR A 106 -6.97 -2.05 6.38
C THR A 106 -6.91 -2.94 5.13
N ASP A 107 -6.55 -4.22 5.30
CA ASP A 107 -6.56 -5.24 4.25
C ASP A 107 -7.93 -5.40 3.58
N ARG A 108 -9.01 -5.03 4.26
CA ARG A 108 -10.37 -5.06 3.71
C ARG A 108 -10.65 -3.95 2.68
N TYR A 109 -9.83 -2.90 2.65
CA TYR A 109 -9.97 -1.75 1.74
C TYR A 109 -8.89 -1.72 0.65
N GLN A 110 -8.04 -2.74 0.59
CA GLN A 110 -6.92 -2.85 -0.34
C GLN A 110 -7.09 -4.09 -1.23
N HIS A 111 -6.76 -3.96 -2.51
CA HIS A 111 -6.69 -5.10 -3.41
C HIS A 111 -5.47 -5.94 -3.08
N LEU A 112 -5.68 -7.24 -2.93
CA LEU A 112 -4.65 -8.22 -2.58
C LEU A 112 -4.63 -9.33 -3.62
N ARG A 113 -3.46 -9.58 -4.19
CA ARG A 113 -3.21 -10.70 -5.11
C ARG A 113 -2.21 -11.66 -4.49
N HIS A 114 -2.47 -12.95 -4.63
CA HIS A 114 -1.54 -13.99 -4.26
C HIS A 114 -0.88 -14.56 -5.52
N HIS A 115 0.43 -14.72 -5.44
CA HIS A 115 1.23 -15.44 -6.42
C HIS A 115 1.94 -16.61 -5.72
N PRO A 116 1.85 -17.85 -6.22
CA PRO A 116 2.62 -18.95 -5.63
C PRO A 116 4.13 -18.72 -5.71
N GLU A 117 4.61 -18.16 -6.82
CA GLU A 117 6.02 -17.94 -7.13
C GLU A 117 6.24 -16.56 -7.75
N VAL A 118 7.47 -16.07 -7.71
CA VAL A 118 7.82 -14.74 -8.25
C VAL A 118 7.58 -14.62 -9.75
N THR A 119 7.69 -15.71 -10.50
CA THR A 119 7.40 -15.74 -11.94
C THR A 119 5.98 -15.26 -12.27
N GLY A 120 4.98 -15.63 -11.44
CA GLY A 120 3.61 -15.15 -11.63
C GLY A 120 3.46 -13.65 -11.41
N LEU A 121 4.27 -13.05 -10.54
CA LEU A 121 4.35 -11.59 -10.41
C LEU A 121 4.97 -10.95 -11.65
N LEU A 122 6.06 -11.52 -12.16
CA LEU A 122 6.76 -10.97 -13.33
C LEU A 122 5.87 -11.02 -14.58
N GLU A 123 5.14 -12.12 -14.77
CA GLU A 123 4.13 -12.26 -15.84
C GLU A 123 3.02 -11.22 -15.72
N PHE A 124 2.50 -11.02 -14.50
CA PHE A 124 1.51 -9.97 -14.23
C PHE A 124 2.06 -8.58 -14.55
N ALA A 125 3.26 -8.26 -14.07
CA ALA A 125 3.88 -6.96 -14.29
C ALA A 125 4.10 -6.68 -15.79
N ALA A 126 4.52 -7.69 -16.56
CA ALA A 126 4.67 -7.58 -18.00
C ALA A 126 3.32 -7.36 -18.71
N ALA A 127 2.27 -8.09 -18.30
CA ALA A 127 0.94 -7.97 -18.88
C ALA A 127 0.29 -6.60 -18.61
N GLU A 128 0.57 -6.01 -17.45
CA GLU A 128 0.03 -4.71 -17.01
C GLU A 128 0.94 -3.51 -17.36
N ASP A 129 2.03 -3.73 -18.08
CA ASP A 129 3.03 -2.69 -18.41
C ASP A 129 3.54 -1.97 -17.14
N LEU A 130 4.00 -2.75 -16.17
CA LEU A 130 4.55 -2.29 -14.90
C LEU A 130 6.05 -2.61 -14.83
N THR A 131 6.87 -1.59 -14.57
CA THR A 131 8.30 -1.81 -14.31
C THR A 131 8.49 -2.44 -12.94
N VAL A 132 9.14 -3.60 -12.86
CA VAL A 132 9.49 -4.22 -11.57
C VAL A 132 10.75 -3.53 -11.00
N VAL A 133 10.62 -2.93 -9.83
CA VAL A 133 11.68 -2.26 -9.09
C VAL A 133 11.97 -3.04 -7.82
N ALA A 134 13.10 -3.72 -7.76
CA ALA A 134 13.59 -4.39 -6.56
C ALA A 134 14.09 -3.37 -5.55
N VAL A 135 13.68 -3.49 -4.28
CA VAL A 135 14.21 -2.68 -3.17
C VAL A 135 15.11 -3.55 -2.30
N ASP A 136 16.41 -3.46 -2.50
CA ASP A 136 17.41 -4.31 -1.82
C ASP A 136 18.82 -3.68 -1.86
N ASN A 137 19.69 -4.06 -0.93
CA ASN A 137 21.07 -3.55 -0.82
C ASN A 137 22.11 -4.36 -1.61
N GLY A 138 21.66 -5.23 -2.52
CA GLY A 138 22.52 -6.10 -3.30
C GLY A 138 23.39 -5.36 -4.32
N PRO A 139 24.35 -6.07 -4.94
CA PRO A 139 25.23 -5.49 -5.97
C PRO A 139 24.43 -4.84 -7.11
N GLY A 140 24.88 -3.68 -7.57
CA GLY A 140 24.24 -2.94 -8.66
C GLY A 140 23.02 -2.10 -8.25
N ALA A 141 22.63 -2.11 -6.97
CA ALA A 141 21.59 -1.23 -6.47
C ALA A 141 22.03 0.24 -6.55
N VAL A 142 21.12 1.09 -7.04
CA VAL A 142 21.32 2.55 -7.04
C VAL A 142 20.64 3.17 -5.81
N PRO A 143 21.22 4.20 -5.17
CA PRO A 143 20.55 4.87 -4.06
C PRO A 143 19.20 5.44 -4.49
N LEU A 144 18.14 5.08 -3.78
CA LEU A 144 16.77 5.52 -4.02
C LEU A 144 16.65 7.05 -4.07
N GLU A 145 17.49 7.74 -3.28
CA GLU A 145 17.55 9.19 -3.18
C GLU A 145 18.13 9.87 -4.45
N THR A 146 18.70 9.09 -5.36
CA THR A 146 19.40 9.58 -6.57
C THR A 146 18.72 9.19 -7.88
N VAL A 147 17.60 8.47 -7.81
CA VAL A 147 16.91 7.94 -8.99
C VAL A 147 15.42 8.30 -8.95
N SER A 148 14.86 8.55 -10.13
CA SER A 148 13.42 8.68 -10.31
C SER A 148 12.77 7.31 -10.40
N LEU A 149 11.73 7.07 -9.60
CA LEU A 149 10.97 5.83 -9.70
C LEU A 149 10.03 5.89 -10.92
N PRO A 150 9.84 4.80 -11.68
CA PRO A 150 8.86 4.78 -12.75
C PRO A 150 7.45 5.00 -12.20
N ARG A 151 6.63 5.78 -12.92
CA ARG A 151 5.25 6.08 -12.50
C ARG A 151 4.41 4.80 -12.41
N ARG A 152 4.52 3.90 -13.40
CA ARG A 152 3.85 2.59 -13.46
C ARG A 152 4.86 1.51 -13.06
N CYS A 153 4.83 1.07 -11.81
CA CYS A 153 5.81 0.11 -11.30
C CYS A 153 5.24 -0.85 -10.26
N VAL A 154 5.97 -1.94 -10.02
CA VAL A 154 5.81 -2.79 -8.85
C VAL A 154 7.05 -2.59 -7.98
N LEU A 155 6.88 -2.08 -6.75
CA LEU A 155 7.93 -2.04 -5.75
C LEU A 155 8.02 -3.42 -5.08
N LEU A 156 9.10 -4.16 -5.34
CA LEU A 156 9.29 -5.55 -4.93
C LEU A 156 10.24 -5.65 -3.74
N PHE A 157 9.75 -6.23 -2.65
CA PHE A 157 10.44 -6.43 -1.39
C PHE A 157 10.66 -7.91 -1.11
N GLY A 158 11.85 -8.24 -0.63
CA GLY A 158 12.16 -9.57 -0.13
C GLY A 158 11.57 -9.83 1.25
N GLN A 159 11.64 -11.08 1.68
CA GLN A 159 11.33 -11.47 3.05
C GLN A 159 12.44 -11.02 4.01
N GLU A 160 12.06 -10.76 5.26
CA GLU A 160 13.01 -10.43 6.34
C GLU A 160 14.04 -11.56 6.53
N GLY A 161 15.33 -11.21 6.57
CA GLY A 161 16.44 -12.16 6.63
C GLY A 161 17.20 -12.26 5.30
N PRO A 162 16.92 -13.23 4.42
CA PRO A 162 17.67 -13.46 3.18
C PRO A 162 17.47 -12.37 2.11
N GLY A 163 16.47 -11.50 2.28
CA GLY A 163 16.11 -10.49 1.28
C GLY A 163 15.44 -11.11 0.06
N LEU A 164 15.63 -10.49 -1.11
CA LEU A 164 15.05 -10.95 -2.37
C LEU A 164 15.68 -12.27 -2.85
N THR A 165 14.84 -13.19 -3.33
CA THR A 165 15.30 -14.37 -4.07
C THR A 165 16.10 -13.99 -5.34
N PRO A 166 17.01 -14.85 -5.83
CA PRO A 166 17.73 -14.59 -7.08
C PRO A 166 16.79 -14.33 -8.26
N ALA A 167 15.73 -15.13 -8.40
CA ALA A 167 14.74 -14.95 -9.46
C ALA A 167 14.01 -13.59 -9.37
N ALA A 168 13.75 -13.08 -8.17
CA ALA A 168 13.17 -11.75 -7.99
C ALA A 168 14.13 -10.63 -8.40
N ARG A 169 15.43 -10.78 -8.11
CA ARG A 169 16.47 -9.82 -8.51
C ARG A 169 16.67 -9.81 -10.02
N ASP A 170 16.80 -10.99 -10.62
CA ASP A 170 17.04 -11.16 -12.05
C ASP A 170 15.85 -10.69 -12.89
N GLY A 171 14.63 -10.79 -12.35
CA GLY A 171 13.40 -10.30 -12.98
C GLY A 171 13.13 -8.80 -12.81
N ALA A 172 13.89 -8.10 -11.97
CA ALA A 172 13.72 -6.67 -11.76
C ALA A 172 14.47 -5.86 -12.82
N ALA A 173 13.79 -4.86 -13.39
CA ALA A 173 14.39 -3.96 -14.37
C ALA A 173 15.29 -2.88 -13.72
N LEU A 174 15.04 -2.60 -12.43
CA LEU A 174 15.79 -1.64 -11.63
C LEU A 174 15.92 -2.21 -10.21
N THR A 175 17.12 -2.12 -9.63
CA THR A 175 17.33 -2.37 -8.20
C THR A 175 17.72 -1.07 -7.53
N VAL A 176 16.99 -0.70 -6.47
CA VAL A 176 17.27 0.48 -5.65
C VAL A 176 17.57 0.08 -4.21
N SER A 177 18.46 0.83 -3.56
CA SER A 177 18.79 0.69 -2.13
C SER A 177 18.45 1.97 -1.40
N ILE A 178 17.99 1.89 -0.15
CA ILE A 178 17.83 3.07 0.70
C ILE A 178 19.19 3.37 1.33
N ALA A 179 19.67 4.62 1.21
CA ALA A 179 20.97 4.99 1.76
C ALA A 179 21.01 4.80 3.29
N GLN A 180 22.03 4.08 3.77
CA GLN A 180 22.22 3.79 5.19
C GLN A 180 23.61 4.26 5.63
N PHE A 181 23.65 4.98 6.76
CA PHE A 181 24.88 5.55 7.32
C PHE A 181 25.23 4.97 8.70
N GLY A 182 24.45 3.99 9.17
CA GLY A 182 24.63 3.31 10.45
C GLY A 182 25.37 1.97 10.33
N SER A 183 25.38 1.21 11.43
CA SER A 183 26.07 -0.09 11.53
C SER A 183 25.22 -1.30 11.14
N THR A 184 23.91 -1.12 10.91
CA THR A 184 23.04 -2.22 10.47
C THR A 184 23.29 -2.57 9.00
N ARG A 185 23.03 -3.84 8.65
CA ARG A 185 23.12 -4.33 7.27
C ARG A 185 21.86 -4.02 6.45
N SER A 186 20.73 -3.79 7.11
CA SER A 186 19.44 -3.56 6.45
C SER A 186 18.45 -2.83 7.35
N LEU A 187 17.43 -2.27 6.72
CA LEU A 187 16.21 -1.78 7.36
C LEU A 187 15.19 -2.91 7.47
N ASN A 188 14.28 -2.81 8.44
CA ASN A 188 13.09 -3.66 8.47
C ASN A 188 12.29 -3.53 7.16
N ALA A 189 11.76 -4.64 6.64
CA ALA A 189 11.09 -4.67 5.34
C ALA A 189 9.86 -3.75 5.27
N GLY A 190 9.08 -3.66 6.35
CA GLY A 190 7.93 -2.74 6.43
C GLY A 190 8.34 -1.27 6.39
N VAL A 191 9.47 -0.93 7.03
CA VAL A 191 10.05 0.43 6.99
C VAL A 191 10.58 0.75 5.60
N ALA A 192 11.33 -0.16 4.98
CA ALA A 192 11.83 0.00 3.62
C ALA A 192 10.68 0.22 2.62
N ALA A 193 9.60 -0.56 2.77
CA ALA A 193 8.39 -0.39 1.96
C ALA A 193 7.76 0.98 2.12
N GLY A 194 7.65 1.49 3.35
CA GLY A 194 7.15 2.83 3.59
C GLY A 194 8.00 3.94 2.96
N ILE A 195 9.32 3.82 3.05
CA ILE A 195 10.26 4.80 2.45
C ILE A 195 10.13 4.80 0.93
N ALA A 196 10.15 3.62 0.29
CA ALA A 196 10.05 3.50 -1.16
C ALA A 196 8.71 3.99 -1.71
N MET A 197 7.59 3.64 -1.06
CA MET A 197 6.27 4.15 -1.44
C MET A 197 6.18 5.67 -1.26
N HIS A 198 6.72 6.21 -0.15
CA HIS A 198 6.72 7.66 0.06
C HIS A 198 7.60 8.39 -0.95
N ALA A 199 8.75 7.81 -1.35
CA ALA A 199 9.58 8.36 -2.42
C ALA A 199 8.80 8.46 -3.74
N TRP A 200 8.04 7.42 -4.09
CA TRP A 200 7.15 7.46 -5.25
C TRP A 200 6.10 8.57 -5.12
N VAL A 201 5.43 8.67 -3.96
CA VAL A 201 4.38 9.69 -3.70
C VAL A 201 4.95 11.09 -3.83
N ARG A 202 6.14 11.33 -3.27
CA ARG A 202 6.84 12.63 -3.34
C ARG A 202 7.10 13.08 -4.78
N GLU A 203 7.31 12.14 -5.69
CA GLU A 203 7.61 12.42 -7.09
C GLU A 203 6.35 12.51 -7.96
N HIS A 204 5.37 11.64 -7.74
CA HIS A 204 4.29 11.39 -8.72
C HIS A 204 2.88 11.79 -8.28
N ALA A 205 2.63 11.95 -6.97
CA ALA A 205 1.30 12.26 -6.46
C ALA A 205 0.98 13.76 -6.57
N ASP A 206 -0.30 14.08 -6.76
CA ASP A 206 -0.77 15.45 -6.65
C ASP A 206 -0.91 15.82 -5.17
N LEU A 207 -0.02 16.69 -4.69
CA LEU A 207 0.00 17.17 -3.31
C LEU A 207 -0.79 18.48 -3.13
N SER A 208 -1.41 18.98 -4.19
CA SER A 208 -2.23 20.19 -4.11
C SER A 208 -3.39 19.98 -3.13
N PRO A 209 -3.69 20.93 -2.24
CA PRO A 209 -4.85 20.82 -1.37
C PRO A 209 -6.12 20.66 -2.20
N ALA A 210 -7.06 19.85 -1.70
CA ALA A 210 -8.36 19.73 -2.33
C ALA A 210 -8.98 21.12 -2.34
N ARG A 211 -9.20 21.71 -3.52
CA ARG A 211 -9.92 22.98 -3.61
C ARG A 211 -11.29 22.76 -2.99
N GLU A 212 -11.57 23.44 -1.88
CA GLU A 212 -12.91 23.54 -1.33
C GLU A 212 -13.82 24.07 -2.45
N GLY A 213 -14.74 23.23 -2.91
CA GLY A 213 -15.81 23.68 -3.80
C GLY A 213 -16.75 24.54 -2.99
N GLY A 214 -16.92 25.79 -3.40
CA GLY A 214 -17.94 26.71 -2.88
C GLY A 214 -19.36 26.31 -3.26
#